data_AF-A0A5J9SNS6-F1
#
_entry.id   AF-A0A5J9SNS6-F1
#
_cell.length_a   1.000
_cell.length_b   1.000
_cell.length_c   1.000
_cell.angle_alpha   90.00
_cell.angle_beta   90.00
_cell.angle_gamma   90.00
#
_symmetry.space_group_name_H-M   'P 1'
#
loop_
_entity.id
_entity.type
_entity.pdbx_description
1 polymer ?
#
loop_
_entity_poly.entity_id
_entity_poly.type
_entity_poly.pdbx_seq_one_letter_code
_entity_poly.pdbx_strand_id
1 'polypeptide(L)'
;MRSARARESGRFAGLLAAESHMKNIKPFNGIDFPLWKEKVQDILKSLELDYVLHKDKPVPPSSDIEEYDEKMHEYQFKLEKWENDNKFAKRIIKRSISEGIKGEFDDNEGTTASELFFLIELEHKRVSTRFLFTRLTTLRYDGYSGIVASLHIGKYNNMEQKKQKL
;
A
#
# COMPACT_ATOMS: atom_id res chain seq x y z
N MET A 1 35.84 -11.50 -10.23
CA MET A 1 35.31 -12.18 -9.02
C MET A 1 35.25 -11.32 -7.75
N ARG A 2 36.22 -10.42 -7.45
CA ARG A 2 36.18 -9.59 -6.22
C ARG A 2 35.03 -8.56 -6.15
N SER A 3 34.61 -7.99 -7.29
CA SER A 3 33.55 -6.97 -7.37
C SER A 3 32.14 -7.52 -7.09
N ALA A 4 31.83 -8.73 -7.55
CA ALA A 4 30.56 -9.40 -7.27
C ALA A 4 30.40 -9.74 -5.77
N ARG A 5 31.45 -10.25 -5.14
CA ARG A 5 31.47 -10.57 -3.70
C ARG A 5 31.31 -9.32 -2.82
N ALA A 6 31.87 -8.18 -3.21
CA ALA A 6 31.70 -6.91 -2.48
C ALA A 6 30.26 -6.37 -2.60
N ARG A 7 29.65 -6.47 -3.80
CA ARG A 7 28.24 -6.13 -4.03
C ARG A 7 27.29 -7.04 -3.24
N GLU A 8 27.56 -8.34 -3.18
CA GLU A 8 26.78 -9.27 -2.37
C GLU A 8 26.94 -9.00 -0.87
N SER A 9 28.16 -8.73 -0.40
CA SER A 9 28.43 -8.38 1.00
C SER A 9 27.69 -7.09 1.43
N GLY A 10 27.64 -6.07 0.58
CA GLY A 10 26.84 -4.86 0.84
C GLY A 10 25.33 -5.14 0.88
N ARG A 11 24.84 -6.04 0.03
CA ARG A 11 23.43 -6.46 0.01
C ARG A 11 23.03 -7.25 1.25
N PHE A 12 23.88 -8.16 1.72
CA PHE A 12 23.66 -8.86 2.99
C PHE A 12 23.66 -7.89 4.16
N ALA A 13 24.57 -6.91 4.19
CA ALA A 13 24.57 -5.87 5.21
C ALA A 13 23.29 -5.01 5.17
N GLY A 14 22.82 -4.61 3.99
CA GLY A 14 21.56 -3.87 3.81
C GLY A 14 20.32 -4.67 4.23
N LEU A 15 20.28 -5.98 3.92
CA LEU A 15 19.21 -6.87 4.38
C LEU A 15 19.22 -7.02 5.91
N LEU A 16 20.39 -7.20 6.51
CA LEU A 16 20.54 -7.33 7.97
C LEU A 16 20.19 -6.03 8.69
N ALA A 17 20.57 -4.88 8.13
CA ALA A 17 20.18 -3.57 8.63
C ALA A 17 18.65 -3.39 8.54
N ALA A 18 18.05 -3.71 7.39
CA ALA A 18 16.60 -3.71 7.23
C ALA A 18 15.94 -4.64 8.25
N GLU A 19 16.41 -5.87 8.41
CA GLU A 19 15.89 -6.84 9.39
C GLU A 19 16.00 -6.33 10.83
N SER A 20 17.10 -5.66 11.18
CA SER A 20 17.27 -5.02 12.48
C SER A 20 16.23 -3.91 12.71
N HIS A 21 16.04 -3.01 11.73
CA HIS A 21 15.03 -1.97 11.81
C HIS A 21 13.61 -2.54 11.85
N MET A 22 13.34 -3.60 11.08
CA MET A 22 12.04 -4.26 11.00
C MET A 22 11.65 -4.97 12.30
N LYS A 23 12.60 -5.49 13.09
CA LYS A 23 12.32 -6.08 14.42
C LYS A 23 11.65 -5.08 15.38
N ASN A 24 11.85 -3.78 15.17
CA ASN A 24 11.27 -2.72 16.00
C ASN A 24 9.93 -2.18 15.44
N ILE A 25 9.48 -2.70 14.28
CA ILE A 25 8.20 -2.34 13.67
C ILE A 25 7.18 -3.41 14.04
N LYS A 26 6.05 -2.99 14.60
CA LYS A 26 4.88 -3.86 14.75
C LYS A 26 4.37 -4.23 13.34
N PRO A 27 4.29 -5.52 12.98
CA PRO A 27 3.79 -5.92 11.66
C PRO A 27 2.40 -5.36 11.40
N PHE A 28 2.15 -4.88 10.18
CA PHE A 28 0.84 -4.36 9.79
C PHE A 28 -0.19 -5.48 9.83
N ASN A 29 -1.24 -5.29 10.63
CA ASN A 29 -2.33 -6.22 10.82
C ASN A 29 -3.70 -5.57 10.48
N GLY A 30 -3.68 -4.47 9.73
CA GLY A 30 -4.88 -3.69 9.40
C GLY A 30 -5.14 -2.49 10.34
N ILE A 31 -4.39 -2.36 11.45
CA ILE A 31 -4.53 -1.26 12.43
C ILE A 31 -3.31 -0.31 12.31
N ASP A 32 -3.51 0.97 12.65
CA ASP A 32 -2.46 2.00 12.70
C ASP A 32 -1.69 2.20 11.39
N PHE A 33 -2.39 2.12 10.25
CA PHE A 33 -1.78 2.28 8.91
C PHE A 33 -0.88 3.52 8.76
N PRO A 34 -1.22 4.72 9.28
CA PRO A 34 -0.32 5.88 9.18
C PRO A 34 1.06 5.63 9.79
N LEU A 35 1.10 5.00 10.97
CA LEU A 35 2.35 4.71 11.68
C LEU A 35 3.15 3.62 10.97
N TRP A 36 2.48 2.57 10.47
CA TRP A 36 3.14 1.54 9.67
C TRP A 36 3.73 2.13 8.39
N LYS A 37 2.96 2.96 7.67
CA LYS A 37 3.36 3.59 6.42
C LYS A 37 4.61 4.44 6.61
N GLU A 38 4.63 5.29 7.63
CA GLU A 38 5.78 6.13 8.00
C GLU A 38 7.02 5.27 8.24
N LYS A 39 6.93 4.25 9.11
CA LYS A 39 8.06 3.38 9.44
C LYS A 39 8.63 2.61 8.25
N VAL A 40 7.77 2.12 7.36
CA VAL A 40 8.21 1.43 6.13
C VAL A 40 8.91 2.41 5.20
N GLN A 41 8.37 3.62 5.02
CA GLN A 41 9.00 4.64 4.20
C GLN A 41 10.36 5.08 4.76
N ASP A 42 10.50 5.18 6.08
CA ASP A 42 11.78 5.53 6.71
C ASP A 42 12.84 4.44 6.51
N ILE A 43 12.47 3.16 6.61
CA ILE A 43 13.38 2.05 6.26
C ILE A 43 13.81 2.16 4.80
N LEU A 44 12.86 2.35 3.88
CA LEU A 44 13.18 2.45 2.46
C LEU A 44 14.09 3.64 2.16
N LYS A 45 13.85 4.80 2.77
CA LYS A 45 14.74 5.98 2.66
C LYS A 45 16.14 5.70 3.21
N SER A 46 16.24 5.03 4.37
CA SER A 46 17.54 4.69 4.98
C SER A 46 18.39 3.76 4.10
N LEU A 47 17.75 3.04 3.19
CA LEU A 47 18.38 2.11 2.24
C LEU A 47 18.47 2.69 0.82
N GLU A 48 18.07 3.96 0.62
CA GLU A 48 18.00 4.61 -0.69
C GLU A 48 17.09 3.88 -1.71
N LEU A 49 16.02 3.25 -1.23
CA LEU A 49 15.04 2.50 -2.02
C LEU A 49 13.69 3.22 -2.18
N ASP A 50 13.48 4.33 -1.47
CA ASP A 50 12.22 5.09 -1.50
C ASP A 50 11.89 5.60 -2.90
N TYR A 51 12.90 5.88 -3.72
CA TYR A 51 12.71 6.31 -5.10
C TYR A 51 11.90 5.31 -5.94
N VAL A 52 11.97 4.00 -5.64
CA VAL A 52 11.27 2.96 -6.41
C VAL A 52 9.75 3.02 -6.19
N LEU A 53 9.31 3.64 -5.09
CA LEU A 53 7.88 3.87 -4.87
C LEU A 53 7.32 4.97 -5.78
N HIS A 54 8.19 5.84 -6.31
CA HIS A 54 7.80 7.06 -7.03
C HIS A 54 8.25 7.10 -8.48
N LYS A 55 9.26 6.30 -8.87
CA LYS A 55 9.78 6.24 -10.23
C LYS A 55 9.31 4.98 -10.96
N ASP A 56 8.77 5.21 -12.14
CA ASP A 56 8.40 4.13 -13.06
C ASP A 56 9.62 3.36 -13.55
N LYS A 57 9.34 2.15 -14.04
CA LYS A 57 10.33 1.29 -14.69
C LYS A 57 10.98 2.07 -15.85
N PRO A 58 12.33 2.06 -15.97
CA PRO A 58 13.00 2.67 -17.11
C PRO A 58 12.43 2.17 -18.45
N VAL A 59 12.27 3.07 -19.41
CA VAL A 59 11.75 2.78 -20.75
C VAL A 59 12.91 2.72 -21.74
N PRO A 60 12.92 1.75 -22.69
CA PRO A 60 14.00 1.65 -23.67
C PRO A 60 14.10 2.90 -24.55
N PRO A 61 15.31 3.28 -24.97
CA PRO A 61 15.51 4.37 -25.92
C PRO A 61 14.89 4.03 -27.29
N SER A 62 14.43 5.05 -28.01
CA SER A 62 14.00 4.90 -29.42
C SER A 62 15.18 4.52 -30.31
N SER A 63 14.93 3.76 -31.38
CA SER A 63 15.93 3.36 -32.38
C SER A 63 16.52 4.53 -33.16
N ASP A 64 15.82 5.67 -33.19
CA ASP A 64 16.13 6.79 -34.09
C ASP A 64 17.09 7.82 -33.47
N ILE A 65 17.66 7.50 -32.30
CA ILE A 65 18.46 8.44 -31.52
C ILE A 65 19.95 8.28 -31.89
N GLU A 66 20.64 9.39 -32.10
CA GLU A 66 22.11 9.41 -32.15
C GLU A 66 22.69 8.81 -30.85
N GLU A 67 23.78 8.05 -30.97
CA GLU A 67 24.40 7.29 -29.87
C GLU A 67 23.48 6.20 -29.26
N TYR A 68 22.65 5.56 -30.10
CA TYR A 68 21.74 4.48 -29.69
C TYR A 68 22.43 3.41 -28.83
N ASP A 69 23.60 2.93 -29.24
CA ASP A 69 24.33 1.86 -28.53
C ASP A 69 24.73 2.29 -27.11
N GLU A 70 25.20 3.52 -26.94
CA GLU A 70 25.61 4.05 -25.63
C GLU A 70 24.38 4.25 -24.71
N LYS A 71 23.31 4.83 -25.25
CA LYS A 71 22.04 5.01 -24.52
C LYS A 71 21.39 3.69 -24.17
N MET A 72 21.48 2.69 -25.03
CA MET A 72 20.97 1.35 -24.77
C MET A 72 21.76 0.67 -23.64
N HIS A 73 23.09 0.83 -23.62
CA HIS A 73 23.92 0.33 -22.53
C HIS A 73 23.59 1.02 -21.19
N GLU A 74 23.43 2.35 -21.19
CA GLU A 74 23.03 3.11 -20.01
C GLU A 74 21.62 2.69 -19.52
N TYR A 75 20.69 2.49 -20.45
CA TYR A 75 19.35 1.99 -20.16
C TYR A 75 19.39 0.62 -19.49
N GLN A 76 20.16 -0.34 -20.03
CA GLN A 76 20.27 -1.68 -19.44
C GLN A 76 20.83 -1.64 -18.02
N PHE A 77 21.84 -0.80 -17.77
CA PHE A 77 22.39 -0.61 -16.43
C PHE A 77 21.36 -0.02 -15.45
N LYS A 78 20.62 1.00 -15.88
CA LYS A 78 19.54 1.62 -15.08
C LYS A 78 18.40 0.63 -14.82
N LEU A 79 18.03 -0.16 -15.81
CA LEU A 79 17.00 -1.18 -15.71
C LEU A 79 17.38 -2.25 -14.70
N GLU A 80 18.58 -2.83 -14.81
CA GLU A 80 19.08 -3.86 -13.88
C GLU A 80 19.11 -3.33 -12.45
N LYS A 81 19.59 -2.09 -12.25
CA LYS A 81 19.59 -1.47 -10.93
C LYS A 81 18.16 -1.31 -10.39
N TRP A 82 17.26 -0.73 -11.19
CA TRP A 82 15.87 -0.51 -10.77
C TRP A 82 15.15 -1.82 -10.45
N GLU A 83 15.32 -2.87 -11.25
CA GLU A 83 14.68 -4.17 -11.01
C GLU A 83 15.17 -4.83 -9.71
N ASN A 84 16.47 -4.72 -9.44
CA ASN A 84 17.06 -5.21 -8.19
C ASN A 84 16.53 -4.44 -6.97
N ASP A 85 16.52 -3.11 -7.03
CA ASP A 85 16.07 -2.24 -5.94
C ASP A 85 14.56 -2.40 -5.71
N ASN A 86 13.77 -2.54 -6.78
CA ASN A 86 12.34 -2.87 -6.74
C ASN A 86 12.06 -4.22 -6.07
N LYS A 87 12.82 -5.26 -6.44
CA LYS A 87 12.70 -6.58 -5.79
C LYS A 87 13.02 -6.50 -4.31
N PHE A 88 13.98 -5.66 -3.93
CA PHE A 88 14.38 -5.51 -2.54
C PHE A 88 13.33 -4.73 -1.72
N ALA A 89 12.86 -3.59 -2.24
CA ALA A 89 11.78 -2.81 -1.64
C ALA A 89 10.51 -3.67 -1.45
N LYS A 90 10.14 -4.47 -2.47
CA LYS A 90 9.02 -5.42 -2.39
C LYS A 90 9.17 -6.40 -1.23
N ARG A 91 10.39 -6.91 -0.99
CA ARG A 91 10.66 -7.84 0.12
C ARG A 91 10.49 -7.14 1.49
N ILE A 92 10.93 -5.90 1.62
CA ILE A 92 10.79 -5.11 2.86
C ILE A 92 9.31 -4.88 3.16
N ILE A 93 8.54 -4.40 2.17
CA ILE A 93 7.11 -4.15 2.31
C ILE A 93 6.40 -5.43 2.74
N LYS A 94 6.62 -6.55 2.04
CA LYS A 94 5.99 -7.84 2.37
C LYS A 94 6.31 -8.36 3.77
N ARG A 95 7.57 -8.22 4.20
CA ARG A 95 7.98 -8.66 5.54
C ARG A 95 7.45 -7.75 6.65
N SER A 96 7.04 -6.52 6.31
CA SER A 96 6.46 -5.57 7.27
C SER A 96 4.97 -5.81 7.53
N ILE A 97 4.35 -6.73 6.79
CA ILE A 97 2.94 -7.11 6.87
C ILE A 97 2.82 -8.41 7.67
N SER A 98 1.78 -8.52 8.50
CA SER A 98 1.46 -9.74 9.23
C SER A 98 1.09 -10.87 8.27
N GLU A 99 1.58 -12.08 8.51
CA GLU A 99 1.31 -13.26 7.68
C GLU A 99 -0.19 -13.51 7.47
N GLY A 100 -1.04 -13.15 8.45
CA GLY A 100 -2.50 -13.36 8.37
C GLY A 100 -3.22 -12.54 7.29
N ILE A 101 -2.66 -11.39 6.87
CA ILE A 101 -3.22 -10.56 5.79
C ILE A 101 -2.29 -10.51 4.56
N LYS A 102 -1.11 -11.11 4.65
CA LYS A 102 -0.11 -11.10 3.59
C LYS A 102 -0.61 -11.80 2.32
N GLY A 103 -1.43 -12.83 2.48
CA GLY A 103 -2.04 -13.56 1.37
C GLY A 103 -3.13 -12.78 0.62
N GLU A 104 -3.62 -11.65 1.16
CA GLU A 104 -4.57 -10.78 0.47
C GLU A 104 -3.91 -9.94 -0.62
N PHE A 105 -2.58 -9.78 -0.56
CA PHE A 105 -1.81 -9.04 -1.54
C PHE A 105 -1.19 -10.01 -2.54
N ASP A 106 -1.71 -10.02 -3.77
CA ASP A 106 -1.31 -10.93 -4.84
C ASP A 106 0.21 -10.90 -5.06
N ASP A 107 0.87 -12.05 -4.88
CA ASP A 107 2.30 -12.21 -5.16
C ASP A 107 2.53 -12.57 -6.62
N ASN A 108 2.02 -11.76 -7.53
CA ASN A 108 2.38 -11.94 -8.93
C ASN A 108 3.79 -11.37 -9.16
N GLU A 109 4.55 -12.03 -10.05
CA GLU A 109 5.94 -11.68 -10.31
C GLU A 109 6.08 -10.26 -10.92
N GLY A 110 5.04 -9.83 -11.65
CA GLY A 110 4.94 -8.52 -12.29
C GLY A 110 4.68 -7.34 -11.36
N THR A 111 4.13 -7.55 -10.16
CA THR A 111 3.80 -6.45 -9.24
C THR A 111 5.07 -5.78 -8.75
N THR A 112 5.16 -4.48 -9.01
CA THR A 112 6.20 -3.58 -8.54
C THR A 112 6.02 -3.26 -7.05
N ALA A 113 7.08 -2.79 -6.40
CA ALA A 113 7.00 -2.34 -5.02
C ALA A 113 6.03 -1.17 -4.87
N SER A 114 5.96 -0.28 -5.86
CA SER A 114 5.01 0.84 -5.89
C SER A 114 3.56 0.35 -5.95
N GLU A 115 3.24 -0.55 -6.88
CA GLU A 115 1.90 -1.14 -6.99
C GLU A 115 1.49 -1.88 -5.71
N LEU A 116 2.37 -2.69 -5.14
CA LEU A 116 2.11 -3.38 -3.87
C LEU A 116 1.79 -2.36 -2.76
N PHE A 117 2.62 -1.32 -2.64
CA PHE A 117 2.43 -0.27 -1.63
C PHE A 117 1.10 0.46 -1.81
N PHE A 118 0.72 0.74 -3.06
CA PHE A 118 -0.56 1.35 -3.42
C PHE A 118 -1.75 0.43 -3.10
N LEU A 119 -1.66 -0.87 -3.40
CA LEU A 119 -2.70 -1.85 -3.08
C LEU A 119 -2.98 -1.90 -1.57
N ILE A 120 -1.93 -1.89 -0.74
CA ILE A 120 -2.10 -1.87 0.72
C ILE A 120 -2.80 -0.59 1.18
N GLU A 121 -2.44 0.56 0.61
CA GLU A 121 -3.11 1.83 0.91
C GLU A 121 -4.58 1.82 0.48
N LEU A 122 -4.88 1.25 -0.69
CA LEU A 122 -6.24 1.10 -1.20
C LEU A 122 -7.09 0.21 -0.30
N GLU A 123 -6.58 -0.97 0.07
CA GLU A 123 -7.29 -1.91 0.95
C GLU A 123 -7.54 -1.30 2.33
N HIS A 124 -6.56 -0.60 2.92
CA HIS A 124 -6.77 0.12 4.17
C HIS A 124 -7.91 1.15 4.05
N LYS A 125 -7.95 1.94 2.97
CA LYS A 125 -9.04 2.91 2.72
C LYS A 125 -10.40 2.21 2.57
N ARG A 126 -10.45 1.08 1.86
CA ARG A 126 -11.67 0.28 1.68
C ARG A 126 -12.20 -0.26 3.01
N VAL A 127 -11.32 -0.87 3.82
CA VAL A 127 -11.68 -1.42 5.15
C VAL A 127 -12.14 -0.31 6.09
N SER A 128 -11.40 0.80 6.15
CA SER A 128 -11.74 1.96 6.97
C SER A 128 -13.11 2.55 6.58
N THR A 129 -13.35 2.71 5.28
CA THR A 129 -14.63 3.21 4.76
C THR A 129 -15.78 2.26 5.12
N ARG A 130 -15.62 0.94 4.90
CA ARG A 130 -16.63 -0.07 5.27
C ARG A 130 -16.93 -0.08 6.77
N PHE A 131 -15.90 0.07 7.60
CA PHE A 131 -16.05 0.18 9.05
C PHE A 131 -16.89 1.40 9.42
N LEU A 132 -16.60 2.58 8.85
CA LEU A 132 -17.36 3.80 9.08
C LEU A 132 -18.81 3.67 8.61
N PHE A 133 -19.06 3.11 7.42
CA PHE A 133 -20.42 2.85 6.94
C PHE A 133 -21.18 1.91 7.87
N THR A 134 -20.54 0.82 8.30
CA THR A 134 -21.16 -0.13 9.23
C THR A 134 -21.45 0.55 10.57
N ARG A 135 -20.52 1.36 11.10
CA ARG A 135 -20.74 2.16 12.31
C ARG A 135 -21.96 3.08 12.13
N LEU A 136 -22.04 3.81 11.01
CA LEU A 136 -23.16 4.70 10.71
C LEU A 136 -24.51 3.98 10.59
N THR A 137 -24.54 2.79 9.98
CA THR A 137 -25.81 2.04 9.79
C THR A 137 -26.21 1.20 11.01
N THR A 138 -25.24 0.77 11.84
CA THR A 138 -25.47 0.00 13.07
C THR A 138 -25.63 0.87 14.31
N LEU A 139 -25.25 2.15 14.25
CA LEU A 139 -25.69 3.16 15.19
C LEU A 139 -27.23 3.23 15.11
N ARG A 140 -27.88 2.40 15.94
CA ARG A 140 -29.31 2.48 16.16
C ARG A 140 -29.58 3.87 16.71
N TYR A 141 -30.43 4.60 16.01
CA TYR A 141 -31.04 5.82 16.50
C TYR A 141 -31.66 5.54 17.88
N ASP A 142 -31.06 6.09 18.94
CA ASP A 142 -31.46 5.86 20.34
C ASP A 142 -32.60 6.78 20.79
N GLY A 143 -33.15 7.57 19.87
CA GLY A 143 -34.28 8.47 20.13
C GLY A 143 -33.91 9.74 20.88
N TYR A 144 -32.66 9.91 21.35
CA TYR A 144 -32.26 11.07 22.15
C TYR A 144 -31.44 12.12 21.39
N SER A 145 -30.83 11.78 20.24
CA SER A 145 -30.16 12.77 19.38
C SER A 145 -30.19 12.38 17.88
N GLY A 146 -30.55 13.35 17.03
CA GLY A 146 -31.10 13.18 15.67
C GLY A 146 -30.25 12.48 14.60
N ILE A 147 -30.88 11.58 13.82
CA ILE A 147 -30.69 11.45 12.36
C ILE A 147 -32.07 11.64 11.71
N VAL A 148 -32.34 12.86 11.23
CA VAL A 148 -33.66 13.32 10.79
C VAL A 148 -33.88 13.02 9.31
N ALA A 149 -34.32 11.81 8.96
CA ALA A 149 -34.90 11.52 7.64
C ALA A 149 -36.00 10.43 7.70
N SER A 150 -35.85 9.44 8.56
CA SER A 150 -36.82 8.33 8.72
C SER A 150 -38.09 8.71 9.50
N LEU A 151 -38.10 9.83 10.23
CA LEU A 151 -39.24 10.23 11.06
C LEU A 151 -40.41 10.86 10.30
N HIS A 152 -40.23 11.35 9.07
CA HIS A 152 -41.33 11.95 8.31
C HIS A 152 -42.24 10.90 7.65
N ILE A 153 -41.69 9.77 7.18
CA ILE A 153 -42.47 8.73 6.48
C ILE A 153 -43.43 8.00 7.45
N GLY A 154 -42.99 7.73 8.69
CA GLY A 154 -43.81 7.05 9.69
C GLY A 154 -45.00 7.88 10.19
N LYS A 155 -44.90 9.21 10.18
CA LYS A 155 -45.99 10.09 10.64
C LYS A 155 -47.10 10.24 9.60
N TYR A 156 -46.77 10.26 8.31
CA TYR A 156 -47.77 10.35 7.23
C TYR A 156 -48.66 9.11 7.16
N ASN A 157 -48.09 7.91 7.30
CA ASN A 157 -48.87 6.66 7.22
C ASN A 157 -49.86 6.51 8.39
N ASN A 158 -49.53 7.01 9.57
CA ASN A 158 -50.43 6.94 10.73
C ASN A 158 -51.57 7.97 10.65
N MET A 159 -51.33 9.14 10.05
CA MET A 159 -52.40 10.12 9.82
C MET A 159 -53.40 9.66 8.76
N GLU A 160 -52.95 8.99 7.71
CA GLU A 160 -53.84 8.40 6.69
C GLU A 160 -54.70 7.27 7.26
N GLN A 161 -54.13 6.38 8.08
CA GLN A 161 -54.92 5.32 8.74
C GLN A 161 -55.94 5.85 9.76
N LYS A 162 -55.69 7.00 10.39
CA LYS A 162 -56.67 7.63 11.29
C LYS A 162 -57.83 8.30 10.54
N LYS A 163 -57.61 8.79 9.32
CA LYS A 163 -58.68 9.35 8.48
C LYS A 163 -59.64 8.29 7.94
N GLN A 164 -59.20 7.05 7.78
CA GLN A 164 -60.04 5.93 7.30
C GLN A 164 -60.84 5.24 8.42
N LYS A 165 -60.72 5.69 9.67
CA LYS A 165 -61.46 5.16 10.83
C LYS A 165 -62.48 6.14 11.42
N LEU A 166 -62.77 7.22 10.72
CA LEU A 166 -63.87 8.17 10.97
C LEU A 166 -64.84 8.11 9.79
#